data_AF-J9SHN5-F1
#
_entry.id   AF-J9SHN5-F1
#
_cell.length_a   1.000
_cell.length_b   1.000
_cell.length_c   1.000
_cell.angle_alpha   90.00
_cell.angle_beta   90.00
_cell.angle_gamma   90.00
#
_symmetry.space_group_name_H-M   'P 1'
#
loop_
_entity.id
_entity.type
_entity.pdbx_description
1 polymer ?
#
loop_
_entity_poly.entity_id
_entity_poly.type
_entity_poly.pdbx_seq_one_letter_code
_entity_poly.pdbx_strand_id
1 'polypeptide(L)'
;MSNGGPRPANTLRFVVCAPDGRRSAVWRVWTGDKKRVTDEVYVAPRMRASEIKFSLHSSGYRQFGYTGKARERLRAGDRHSVAQWNRGAGIDVVGWDLCLVLMFADSELRSVPGALGDDVLRIPAGPEGIGTAVAILTAPLNTSTGGLESEPLALLDRSIGEATVAVVVSYGPLDPALPLNLRSETNESIPLKIPGVVNPEPFDLRLGELPGGGAPRAIEIARDDIELLPALPPFAGEVLPWDECPDDAVRDRELACGLLVFGSDGRHRLYVDQRARCDHSRLGANAQDFINRVYENGSFDNGWGSIKTGERCTILSSRRVLADNGIEVADGGTFDMPSLDG
;
A
#
# COMPACT_ATOMS: atom_id res chain seq x y z
N MET A 1 31.62 29.62 -16.50
CA MET A 1 30.50 29.46 -17.45
C MET A 1 30.10 27.99 -17.41
N SER A 2 28.95 27.64 -16.85
CA SER A 2 28.47 26.25 -16.82
C SER A 2 27.95 25.87 -18.20
N ASN A 3 28.55 24.85 -18.83
CA ASN A 3 28.04 24.24 -20.06
C ASN A 3 26.67 23.62 -19.77
N GLY A 4 25.61 24.40 -19.99
CA GLY A 4 24.22 24.00 -19.81
C GLY A 4 23.75 23.14 -20.97
N GLY A 5 24.24 21.90 -21.05
CA GLY A 5 23.60 20.89 -21.89
C GLY A 5 22.13 20.67 -21.45
N PRO A 6 21.26 20.21 -22.36
CA PRO A 6 19.88 19.89 -22.00
C PRO A 6 19.87 18.91 -20.83
N ARG A 7 19.10 19.21 -19.79
CA ARG A 7 18.94 18.29 -18.66
C ARG A 7 18.29 17.01 -19.17
N PRO A 8 18.80 15.83 -18.80
CA PRO A 8 18.19 14.57 -19.20
C PRO A 8 16.74 14.52 -18.70
N ALA A 9 15.85 14.02 -19.55
CA ALA A 9 14.44 13.86 -19.23
C ALA A 9 14.27 12.61 -18.36
N ASN A 10 14.64 12.70 -17.08
CA ASN A 10 14.70 11.54 -16.18
C ASN A 10 13.53 11.48 -15.19
N THR A 11 12.55 12.37 -15.31
CA THR A 11 11.35 12.39 -14.47
C THR A 11 10.17 12.89 -15.28
N LEU A 12 9.10 12.09 -15.30
CA LEU A 12 7.76 12.51 -15.71
C LEU A 12 6.89 12.67 -14.47
N ARG A 13 6.06 13.71 -14.46
CA ARG A 13 4.93 13.83 -13.56
C ARG A 13 3.67 13.97 -14.36
N PHE A 14 2.63 13.23 -13.98
CA PHE A 14 1.36 13.33 -14.66
C PHE A 14 0.19 13.16 -13.70
N VAL A 15 -0.99 13.47 -14.19
CA VAL A 15 -2.27 13.26 -13.53
C VAL A 15 -3.34 12.99 -14.58
N VAL A 16 -4.34 12.16 -14.25
CA VAL A 16 -5.53 11.97 -15.08
C VAL A 16 -6.61 12.93 -14.60
N CYS A 17 -7.20 13.71 -15.51
CA CYS A 17 -8.17 14.76 -15.20
C CYS A 17 -9.49 14.54 -15.96
N ALA A 18 -10.59 14.52 -15.21
CA ALA A 18 -11.94 14.60 -15.78
C ALA A 18 -12.25 16.03 -16.25
N PRO A 19 -13.20 16.21 -17.19
CA PRO A 19 -13.64 17.52 -17.66
C PRO A 19 -14.20 18.43 -16.55
N ASP A 20 -14.74 17.84 -15.47
CA ASP A 20 -15.34 18.55 -14.33
C ASP A 20 -14.30 19.00 -13.27
N GLY A 21 -13.00 18.79 -13.54
CA GLY A 21 -11.91 19.17 -12.64
C GLY A 21 -11.55 18.13 -11.59
N ARG A 22 -12.27 17.00 -11.48
CA ARG A 22 -11.81 15.84 -10.70
C ARG A 22 -10.52 15.28 -11.30
N ARG A 23 -9.67 14.70 -10.46
CA ARG A 23 -8.37 14.17 -10.87
C ARG A 23 -7.93 12.94 -10.08
N SER A 24 -6.91 12.25 -10.60
CA SER A 24 -6.15 11.21 -9.91
C SER A 24 -5.15 11.81 -8.91
N ALA A 25 -4.39 10.96 -8.20
CA ALA A 25 -3.16 11.40 -7.55
C ALA A 25 -2.17 11.97 -8.57
N VAL A 26 -1.24 12.82 -8.14
CA VAL A 26 -0.11 13.19 -9.01
C VAL A 26 0.87 12.02 -9.03
N TRP A 27 1.05 11.39 -10.17
CA TRP A 27 2.00 10.28 -10.34
C TRP A 27 3.37 10.79 -10.75
N ARG A 28 4.41 10.07 -10.34
CA ARG A 28 5.78 10.31 -10.73
C ARG A 28 6.39 9.03 -11.29
N VAL A 29 6.97 9.13 -12.48
CA VAL A 29 7.84 8.10 -13.08
C VAL A 29 9.23 8.70 -13.19
N TRP A 30 10.26 8.01 -12.73
CA TRP A 30 11.62 8.54 -12.80
C TRP A 30 12.69 7.47 -12.88
N THR A 31 13.83 7.85 -13.46
CA THR A 31 15.01 7.00 -13.65
C THR A 31 16.17 7.54 -12.80
N GLY A 32 16.56 6.77 -11.79
CA GLY A 32 17.60 7.15 -10.83
C GLY A 32 17.18 8.16 -9.76
N ASP A 33 18.05 9.12 -9.48
CA ASP A 33 17.79 10.18 -8.50
C ASP A 33 17.92 11.58 -9.12
N LYS A 34 17.73 12.63 -8.31
CA LYS A 34 17.76 14.03 -8.78
C LYS A 34 19.11 14.44 -9.39
N LYS A 35 20.20 13.73 -9.08
CA LYS A 35 21.57 14.07 -9.46
C LYS A 35 22.16 13.11 -10.49
N ARG A 36 21.62 11.90 -10.61
CA ARG A 36 22.15 10.86 -11.48
C ARG A 36 21.02 10.03 -12.10
N VAL A 37 21.05 9.95 -13.43
CA VAL A 37 20.27 8.96 -14.18
C VAL A 37 20.87 7.57 -13.94
N THR A 38 20.03 6.59 -13.61
CA THR A 38 20.42 5.18 -13.46
C THR A 38 19.53 4.30 -14.31
N ASP A 39 19.85 3.01 -14.38
CA ASP A 39 19.00 2.01 -15.04
C ASP A 39 17.81 1.58 -14.20
N GLU A 40 17.55 2.22 -13.08
CA GLU A 40 16.48 1.87 -12.17
C GLU A 40 15.27 2.74 -12.46
N VAL A 41 14.11 2.15 -12.72
CA VAL A 41 12.87 2.89 -12.95
C VAL A 41 12.01 2.80 -11.71
N TYR A 42 11.45 3.93 -11.29
CA TYR A 42 10.56 4.00 -10.16
C TYR A 42 9.24 4.66 -10.55
N VAL A 43 8.15 4.16 -9.98
CA VAL A 43 6.79 4.69 -10.20
C VAL A 43 6.09 4.79 -8.85
N ALA A 44 5.46 5.92 -8.56
CA ALA A 44 4.68 6.10 -7.33
C ALA A 44 3.75 7.31 -7.42
N PRO A 45 2.66 7.36 -6.63
CA PRO A 45 2.01 8.62 -6.28
C PRO A 45 3.05 9.55 -5.62
N ARG A 46 3.16 10.78 -6.12
CA ARG A 46 4.20 11.76 -5.74
C ARG A 46 4.23 12.00 -4.24
N MET A 47 3.05 12.14 -3.63
CA MET A 47 2.91 12.39 -2.19
C MET A 47 3.23 11.16 -1.34
N ARG A 48 3.35 9.97 -1.95
CA ARG A 48 3.68 8.71 -1.30
C ARG A 48 5.03 8.11 -1.75
N ALA A 49 5.79 8.83 -2.57
CA ALA A 49 6.99 8.27 -3.21
C ALA A 49 8.13 7.99 -2.21
N SER A 50 8.12 8.61 -1.03
CA SER A 50 9.04 8.31 0.08
C SER A 50 8.59 7.10 0.90
N GLU A 51 7.38 6.62 0.70
CA GLU A 51 6.72 5.61 1.51
C GLU A 51 6.65 4.27 0.79
N ILE A 52 6.14 4.31 -0.43
CA ILE A 52 5.83 3.13 -1.23
C ILE A 52 6.08 3.44 -2.70
N LYS A 53 6.62 2.47 -3.44
CA LYS A 53 6.86 2.63 -4.87
C LYS A 53 6.96 1.29 -5.59
N PHE A 54 6.66 1.32 -6.87
CA PHE A 54 7.11 0.32 -7.82
C PHE A 54 8.60 0.57 -8.10
N SER A 55 9.42 -0.47 -8.04
CA SER A 55 10.84 -0.44 -8.40
C SER A 55 11.09 -1.48 -9.47
N LEU A 56 11.52 -1.03 -10.65
CA LEU A 56 11.82 -1.86 -11.80
C LEU A 56 13.34 -1.86 -11.99
N HIS A 57 13.98 -2.94 -11.55
CA HIS A 57 15.43 -3.02 -11.51
C HIS A 57 15.99 -3.48 -12.85
N SER A 58 17.19 -2.99 -13.18
CA SER A 58 17.94 -3.37 -14.39
C SER A 58 18.25 -4.86 -14.48
N SER A 59 18.41 -5.52 -13.32
CA SER A 59 18.56 -6.98 -13.20
C SER A 59 17.34 -7.77 -13.67
N GLY A 60 16.21 -7.09 -13.90
CA GLY A 60 14.93 -7.70 -14.23
C GLY A 60 14.07 -8.02 -13.01
N TYR A 61 14.59 -7.89 -11.80
CA TYR A 61 13.77 -7.98 -10.58
C TYR A 61 12.85 -6.76 -10.48
N ARG A 62 11.57 -6.98 -10.16
CA ARG A 62 10.57 -5.91 -10.04
C ARG A 62 9.76 -6.12 -8.76
N GLN A 63 9.42 -5.02 -8.10
CA GLN A 63 8.63 -5.08 -6.87
C GLN A 63 7.74 -3.86 -6.70
N PHE A 64 6.65 -4.05 -5.97
CA PHE A 64 5.90 -2.99 -5.32
C PHE A 64 6.08 -3.16 -3.81
N GLY A 65 6.52 -2.12 -3.14
CA GLY A 65 6.72 -2.21 -1.70
C GLY A 65 7.21 -0.94 -1.05
N TYR A 66 7.34 -1.02 0.26
CA TYR A 66 7.75 0.07 1.11
C TYR A 66 9.21 0.46 0.87
N THR A 67 9.53 1.74 1.00
CA THR A 67 10.92 2.23 1.00
C THR A 67 11.63 1.85 2.30
N GLY A 68 12.96 1.95 2.36
CA GLY A 68 13.72 1.68 3.59
C GLY A 68 13.22 2.49 4.79
N LYS A 69 13.00 3.80 4.62
CA LYS A 69 12.49 4.68 5.69
C LYS A 69 11.08 4.29 6.16
N ALA A 70 10.23 3.83 5.25
CA ALA A 70 8.91 3.33 5.61
C ALA A 70 8.99 1.99 6.34
N ARG A 71 9.84 1.07 5.87
CA ARG A 71 10.07 -0.25 6.48
C ARG A 71 10.53 -0.16 7.94
N GLU A 72 11.33 0.85 8.29
CA GLU A 72 11.74 1.09 9.69
C GLU A 72 10.55 1.37 10.62
N ARG A 73 9.44 1.88 10.09
CA ARG A 73 8.19 2.14 10.85
C ARG A 73 7.24 0.96 10.85
N LEU A 74 7.54 -0.07 10.08
CA LEU A 74 6.75 -1.29 9.96
C LEU A 74 7.38 -2.40 10.81
N ARG A 75 6.54 -3.35 11.18
CA ARG A 75 6.94 -4.59 11.86
C ARG A 75 7.79 -5.45 10.95
N ALA A 76 8.58 -6.35 11.54
CA ALA A 76 9.45 -7.24 10.78
C ALA A 76 8.70 -7.98 9.64
N GLY A 77 7.58 -8.64 9.94
CA GLY A 77 6.76 -9.34 8.94
C GLY A 77 6.10 -8.43 7.89
N ASP A 78 5.89 -7.14 8.18
CA ASP A 78 5.31 -6.17 7.25
C ASP A 78 6.34 -5.44 6.37
N ARG A 79 7.64 -5.68 6.60
CA ARG A 79 8.72 -5.03 5.82
C ARG A 79 8.91 -5.61 4.43
N HIS A 80 8.31 -6.77 4.16
CA HIS A 80 8.41 -7.45 2.88
C HIS A 80 7.77 -6.62 1.75
N SER A 81 8.16 -6.94 0.52
CA SER A 81 7.52 -6.36 -0.66
C SER A 81 6.07 -6.82 -0.71
N VAL A 82 5.16 -5.92 -1.07
CA VAL A 82 3.73 -6.21 -1.22
C VAL A 82 3.50 -7.12 -2.43
N ALA A 83 4.27 -6.91 -3.50
CA ALA A 83 4.30 -7.79 -4.66
C ALA A 83 5.70 -7.83 -5.29
N GLN A 84 6.04 -8.96 -5.90
CA GLN A 84 7.31 -9.16 -6.62
C GLN A 84 7.04 -9.91 -7.92
N TRP A 85 7.75 -9.54 -8.99
CA TRP A 85 7.69 -10.22 -10.28
C TRP A 85 9.02 -10.04 -11.03
N ASN A 86 9.26 -10.86 -12.05
CA ASN A 86 10.47 -10.79 -12.85
C ASN A 86 10.19 -10.25 -14.25
N ARG A 87 11.26 -9.79 -14.90
CA ARG A 87 11.31 -9.46 -16.33
C ARG A 87 10.85 -10.66 -17.17
N GLY A 88 10.15 -10.39 -18.26
CA GLY A 88 9.64 -11.44 -19.14
C GLY A 88 8.37 -12.14 -18.62
N ALA A 89 7.91 -11.81 -17.40
CA ALA A 89 6.51 -12.07 -17.05
C ALA A 89 5.57 -11.17 -17.89
N GLY A 90 6.04 -10.01 -18.36
CA GLY A 90 5.24 -9.06 -19.12
C GLY A 90 4.92 -9.47 -20.56
N ILE A 91 4.02 -8.71 -21.17
CA ILE A 91 3.68 -8.81 -22.60
C ILE A 91 4.78 -8.07 -23.39
N ASP A 92 5.41 -8.76 -24.36
CA ASP A 92 6.31 -8.12 -25.32
C ASP A 92 5.48 -7.35 -26.35
N VAL A 93 5.64 -6.02 -26.35
CA VAL A 93 4.98 -5.10 -27.26
C VAL A 93 6.02 -4.60 -28.26
N VAL A 94 6.27 -5.40 -29.29
CA VAL A 94 7.15 -5.03 -30.41
C VAL A 94 8.56 -4.60 -29.94
N GLY A 95 9.19 -5.42 -29.08
CA GLY A 95 10.52 -5.14 -28.53
C GLY A 95 10.51 -4.23 -27.29
N TRP A 96 9.32 -3.86 -26.81
CA TRP A 96 9.11 -3.18 -25.53
C TRP A 96 8.58 -4.16 -24.49
N ASP A 97 9.18 -4.12 -23.31
CA ASP A 97 8.78 -4.93 -22.16
C ASP A 97 7.77 -4.14 -21.31
N LEU A 98 6.50 -4.57 -21.34
CA LEU A 98 5.46 -4.00 -20.50
C LEU A 98 5.75 -4.33 -19.02
N CYS A 99 6.06 -3.30 -18.22
CA CYS A 99 6.50 -3.49 -16.85
C CYS A 99 5.39 -3.32 -15.81
N LEU A 100 4.48 -2.39 -16.06
CA LEU A 100 3.41 -1.98 -15.15
C LEU A 100 2.32 -1.26 -15.96
N VAL A 101 1.05 -1.52 -15.63
CA VAL A 101 -0.08 -0.72 -16.12
C VAL A 101 -0.76 -0.07 -14.93
N LEU A 102 -0.81 1.27 -14.92
CA LEU A 102 -1.65 2.02 -14.00
C LEU A 102 -3.02 2.23 -14.64
N MET A 103 -4.10 1.99 -13.92
CA MET A 103 -5.46 2.16 -14.41
C MET A 103 -6.24 3.15 -13.54
N PHE A 104 -6.98 4.02 -14.23
CA PHE A 104 -7.78 5.08 -13.64
C PHE A 104 -9.20 4.97 -14.20
N ALA A 105 -10.18 4.78 -13.32
CA ALA A 105 -11.59 4.87 -13.68
C ALA A 105 -12.08 6.31 -13.44
N ASP A 106 -12.91 6.84 -14.34
CA ASP A 106 -13.50 8.18 -14.14
C ASP A 106 -14.27 8.28 -12.81
N SER A 107 -14.98 7.22 -12.41
CA SER A 107 -15.71 7.12 -11.14
C SER A 107 -14.82 7.21 -9.89
N GLU A 108 -13.53 6.96 -10.03
CA GLU A 108 -12.54 7.02 -8.95
C GLU A 108 -11.80 8.36 -8.88
N LEU A 109 -11.99 9.26 -9.84
CA LEU A 109 -11.38 10.58 -9.77
C LEU A 109 -12.05 11.43 -8.68
N ARG A 110 -11.28 12.30 -8.01
CA ARG A 110 -11.75 13.14 -6.90
C ARG A 110 -11.38 14.60 -7.08
N SER A 111 -12.17 15.48 -6.46
CA SER A 111 -11.75 16.86 -6.27
C SER A 111 -10.67 16.88 -5.21
N VAL A 112 -9.45 17.30 -5.58
CA VAL A 112 -8.31 17.35 -4.68
C VAL A 112 -7.85 18.80 -4.54
N PRO A 113 -7.79 19.35 -3.31
CA PRO A 113 -7.35 20.72 -3.09
C PRO A 113 -5.93 21.00 -3.60
N GLY A 114 -5.69 22.27 -3.95
CA GLY A 114 -4.37 22.77 -4.36
C GLY A 114 -4.17 22.78 -5.88
N ALA A 115 -3.40 23.76 -6.35
CA ALA A 115 -3.03 23.84 -7.75
C ALA A 115 -2.00 22.76 -8.11
N LEU A 116 -2.13 22.21 -9.32
CA LEU A 116 -1.10 21.37 -9.92
C LEU A 116 0.10 22.24 -10.30
N GLY A 117 1.31 21.72 -10.10
CA GLY A 117 2.52 22.39 -10.57
C GLY A 117 2.59 22.43 -12.11
N ASP A 118 3.26 23.45 -12.66
CA ASP A 118 3.42 23.64 -14.11
C ASP A 118 4.18 22.49 -14.78
N ASP A 119 4.92 21.70 -13.99
CA ASP A 119 5.68 20.53 -14.43
C ASP A 119 4.88 19.22 -14.42
N VAL A 120 3.57 19.28 -14.15
CA VAL A 120 2.67 18.13 -14.13
C VAL A 120 1.86 18.08 -15.41
N LEU A 121 2.08 17.01 -16.19
CA LEU A 121 1.35 16.75 -17.42
C LEU A 121 -0.09 16.29 -17.11
N ARG A 122 -1.06 16.91 -17.77
CA ARG A 122 -2.48 16.56 -17.61
C ARG A 122 -2.89 15.60 -18.72
N ILE A 123 -3.31 14.41 -18.35
CA ILE A 123 -3.87 13.41 -19.23
C ILE A 123 -5.40 13.52 -19.11
N PRO A 124 -6.15 13.68 -20.21
CA PRO A 124 -7.61 13.66 -20.13
C PRO A 124 -8.09 12.27 -19.70
N ALA A 125 -9.08 12.22 -18.82
CA ALA A 125 -9.76 10.97 -18.48
C ALA A 125 -10.51 10.42 -19.70
N GLY A 126 -10.62 9.09 -19.78
CA GLY A 126 -11.57 8.45 -20.69
C GLY A 126 -13.00 8.89 -20.35
N PRO A 127 -13.93 8.85 -21.33
CA PRO A 127 -15.34 9.08 -21.04
C PRO A 127 -15.91 8.00 -20.10
N GLU A 128 -17.13 8.18 -19.62
CA GLU A 128 -17.80 7.20 -18.76
C GLU A 128 -17.78 5.78 -19.37
N GLY A 129 -17.46 4.77 -18.55
CA GLY A 129 -17.28 3.38 -18.98
C GLY A 129 -15.95 3.08 -19.68
N ILE A 130 -15.12 4.08 -19.95
CA ILE A 130 -13.78 3.95 -20.53
C ILE A 130 -12.74 4.31 -19.47
N GLY A 131 -11.89 3.35 -19.13
CA GLY A 131 -10.75 3.58 -18.24
C GLY A 131 -9.59 4.24 -19.00
N THR A 132 -8.82 5.06 -18.27
CA THR A 132 -7.51 5.52 -18.73
C THR A 132 -6.44 4.57 -18.21
N ALA A 133 -5.63 4.01 -19.10
CA ALA A 133 -4.48 3.19 -18.75
C ALA A 133 -3.18 3.96 -19.05
N VAL A 134 -2.25 3.96 -18.10
CA VAL A 134 -0.89 4.48 -18.27
C VAL A 134 0.08 3.32 -18.13
N ALA A 135 0.61 2.88 -19.27
CA ALA A 135 1.56 1.79 -19.37
C ALA A 135 3.00 2.32 -19.21
N ILE A 136 3.78 1.61 -18.40
CA ILE A 136 5.22 1.84 -18.23
C ILE A 136 5.95 0.71 -18.93
N LEU A 137 6.65 1.04 -20.02
CA LEU A 137 7.40 0.08 -20.82
C LEU A 137 8.89 0.39 -20.75
N THR A 138 9.71 -0.65 -20.89
CA THR A 138 11.16 -0.49 -21.00
C THR A 138 11.69 -1.22 -22.23
N ALA A 139 12.70 -0.65 -22.89
CA ALA A 139 13.36 -1.27 -24.02
C ALA A 139 14.85 -0.91 -24.03
N PRO A 140 15.70 -1.69 -24.75
CA PRO A 140 17.06 -1.26 -25.08
C PRO A 140 17.08 0.10 -25.77
N LEU A 141 18.23 0.78 -25.74
CA LEU A 141 18.40 2.03 -26.49
C LEU A 141 18.20 1.78 -28.00
N ASN A 142 17.59 2.75 -28.68
CA ASN A 142 17.28 2.74 -30.12
C ASN A 142 16.15 1.81 -30.54
N THR A 143 15.43 1.18 -29.60
CA THR A 143 14.16 0.53 -29.93
C THR A 143 13.20 1.58 -30.49
N SER A 144 12.72 1.33 -31.71
CA SER A 144 11.78 2.22 -32.39
C SER A 144 10.47 2.31 -31.61
N THR A 145 9.88 3.51 -31.55
CA THR A 145 8.52 3.71 -31.03
C THR A 145 7.44 3.39 -32.06
N GLY A 146 7.81 3.17 -33.34
CA GLY A 146 6.86 2.96 -34.45
C GLY A 146 6.02 1.68 -34.37
N GLY A 147 6.24 0.84 -33.36
CA GLY A 147 5.42 -0.34 -33.04
C GLY A 147 4.45 -0.16 -31.88
N LEU A 148 4.47 0.99 -31.20
CA LEU A 148 3.53 1.31 -30.14
C LEU A 148 2.22 1.79 -30.77
N GLU A 149 1.08 1.27 -30.29
CA GLU A 149 -0.24 1.64 -30.81
C GLU A 149 -0.57 3.13 -30.61
N SER A 150 0.08 3.78 -29.65
CA SER A 150 -0.01 5.22 -29.39
C SER A 150 1.37 5.85 -29.20
N GLU A 151 1.48 7.13 -29.55
CA GLU A 151 2.69 7.90 -29.30
C GLU A 151 2.99 7.95 -27.79
N PRO A 152 4.26 7.72 -27.39
CA PRO A 152 4.64 7.86 -25.99
C PRO A 152 4.35 9.27 -25.47
N LEU A 153 3.69 9.33 -24.32
CA LEU A 153 3.52 10.55 -23.54
C LEU A 153 4.87 11.15 -23.14
N ALA A 154 5.82 10.29 -22.82
CA ALA A 154 7.21 10.66 -22.56
C ALA A 154 8.15 9.49 -22.85
N LEU A 155 9.38 9.83 -23.24
CA LEU A 155 10.52 8.94 -23.24
C LEU A 155 11.48 9.42 -22.15
N LEU A 156 11.81 8.54 -21.20
CA LEU A 156 12.77 8.84 -20.15
C LEU A 156 14.08 8.10 -20.39
N ASP A 157 15.18 8.82 -20.23
CA ASP A 157 16.52 8.25 -20.34
C ASP A 157 16.79 7.31 -19.15
N ARG A 158 17.31 6.11 -19.39
CA ARG A 158 18.03 5.32 -18.37
C ARG A 158 19.52 5.65 -18.47
N SER A 159 20.42 4.90 -17.83
CA SER A 159 21.84 5.28 -17.87
C SER A 159 22.27 5.58 -19.32
N ILE A 160 23.07 6.64 -19.49
CA ILE A 160 23.34 7.25 -20.79
C ILE A 160 23.82 6.16 -21.77
N GLY A 161 22.98 5.79 -22.73
CA GLY A 161 23.37 4.86 -23.79
C GLY A 161 22.68 3.49 -23.82
N GLU A 162 21.95 3.06 -22.78
CA GLU A 162 21.64 1.62 -22.63
C GLU A 162 20.16 1.23 -22.72
N ALA A 163 19.25 2.08 -22.21
CA ALA A 163 17.82 1.77 -22.22
C ALA A 163 16.94 3.03 -22.19
N THR A 164 15.69 2.86 -22.60
CA THR A 164 14.66 3.91 -22.57
C THR A 164 13.42 3.42 -21.84
N VAL A 165 12.75 4.32 -21.13
CA VAL A 165 11.40 4.09 -20.58
C VAL A 165 10.40 4.83 -21.44
N ALA A 166 9.40 4.14 -21.96
CA ALA A 166 8.25 4.78 -22.57
C ALA A 166 7.10 4.80 -21.55
N VAL A 167 6.47 5.96 -21.43
CA VAL A 167 5.19 6.11 -20.74
C VAL A 167 4.13 6.31 -21.81
N VAL A 168 3.18 5.39 -21.90
CA VAL A 168 2.19 5.34 -22.96
C VAL A 168 0.79 5.43 -22.36
N VAL A 169 -0.07 6.23 -22.96
CA VAL A 169 -1.48 6.33 -22.55
C VAL A 169 -2.34 5.57 -23.55
N SER A 170 -3.27 4.79 -23.04
CA SER A 170 -4.33 4.17 -23.81
C SER A 170 -5.67 4.30 -23.10
N TYR A 171 -6.73 4.12 -23.87
CA TYR A 171 -8.11 4.16 -23.38
C TYR A 171 -8.77 2.86 -23.78
N GLY A 172 -9.51 2.25 -22.86
CA GLY A 172 -10.16 0.99 -23.13
C GLY A 172 -11.37 0.78 -22.23
N PRO A 173 -12.27 -0.15 -22.58
CA PRO A 173 -13.38 -0.53 -21.73
C PRO A 173 -12.87 -0.91 -20.34
N LEU A 174 -13.48 -0.33 -19.31
CA LEU A 174 -13.26 -0.70 -17.93
C LEU A 174 -14.59 -1.12 -17.34
N ASP A 175 -14.66 -2.35 -16.82
CA ASP A 175 -15.86 -2.83 -16.14
C ASP A 175 -16.22 -1.86 -15.02
N PRO A 176 -17.38 -1.19 -15.05
CA PRO A 176 -17.78 -0.22 -14.04
C PRO A 176 -17.98 -0.88 -12.66
N ALA A 177 -18.20 -2.19 -12.60
CA ALA A 177 -18.29 -2.92 -11.34
C ALA A 177 -16.89 -3.13 -10.72
N LEU A 178 -15.81 -3.11 -11.51
CA LEU A 178 -14.47 -3.41 -11.00
C LEU A 178 -14.02 -2.41 -9.92
N PRO A 179 -14.09 -1.07 -10.10
CA PRO A 179 -13.73 -0.15 -9.03
C PRO A 179 -14.60 -0.28 -7.78
N LEU A 180 -15.90 -0.57 -7.94
CA LEU A 180 -16.83 -0.77 -6.82
C LEU A 180 -16.47 -2.03 -6.01
N ASN A 181 -16.23 -3.15 -6.69
CA ASN A 181 -15.80 -4.40 -6.06
C ASN A 181 -14.46 -4.20 -5.36
N LEU A 182 -13.50 -3.54 -6.02
CA LEU A 182 -12.21 -3.27 -5.42
C LEU A 182 -12.30 -2.32 -4.23
N ARG A 183 -13.23 -1.35 -4.19
CA ARG A 183 -13.49 -0.54 -2.99
C ARG A 183 -14.00 -1.41 -1.84
N SER A 184 -14.97 -2.28 -2.10
CA SER A 184 -15.46 -3.24 -1.10
C SER A 184 -14.32 -4.09 -0.55
N GLU A 185 -13.52 -4.67 -1.45
CA GLU A 185 -12.33 -5.42 -1.06
C GLU A 185 -11.34 -4.54 -0.29
N THR A 186 -11.18 -3.25 -0.64
CA THR A 186 -10.21 -2.32 -0.01
C THR A 186 -10.60 -2.05 1.43
N ASN A 187 -11.89 -1.85 1.67
CA ASN A 187 -12.45 -1.75 3.01
C ASN A 187 -12.25 -3.05 3.81
N GLU A 188 -12.18 -4.20 3.13
CA GLU A 188 -11.94 -5.50 3.76
C GLU A 188 -10.46 -5.86 3.88
N SER A 189 -9.56 -5.20 3.15
CA SER A 189 -8.14 -5.53 3.10
C SER A 189 -7.32 -4.72 4.09
N ILE A 190 -6.19 -5.26 4.49
CA ILE A 190 -5.22 -4.49 5.26
C ILE A 190 -4.71 -3.31 4.41
N PRO A 191 -4.96 -2.06 4.81
CA PRO A 191 -4.57 -0.92 4.01
C PRO A 191 -3.04 -0.78 3.93
N LEU A 192 -2.55 -0.14 2.87
CA LEU A 192 -1.13 0.21 2.73
C LEU A 192 -0.75 1.40 3.63
N LYS A 193 -1.36 1.53 4.81
CA LYS A 193 -1.11 2.61 5.76
C LYS A 193 0.25 2.39 6.42
N ILE A 194 1.01 3.48 6.59
CA ILE A 194 2.25 3.49 7.37
C ILE A 194 1.97 4.28 8.64
N PRO A 195 2.36 3.76 9.81
CA PRO A 195 2.10 4.42 11.10
C PRO A 195 2.67 5.83 11.13
N GLY A 196 1.86 6.78 11.62
CA GLY A 196 2.24 8.19 11.71
C GLY A 196 2.44 8.88 10.36
N VAL A 197 2.03 8.27 9.24
CA VAL A 197 2.07 8.89 7.91
C VAL A 197 0.66 9.12 7.41
N VAL A 198 0.29 10.39 7.28
CA VAL A 198 -0.97 10.78 6.65
C VAL A 198 -0.75 10.86 5.15
N ASN A 199 -1.54 10.11 4.37
CA ASN A 199 -1.60 10.28 2.92
C ASN A 199 -2.54 11.47 2.61
N PRO A 200 -2.01 12.60 2.09
CA PRO A 200 -2.80 13.81 1.89
C PRO A 200 -3.72 13.73 0.67
N GLU A 201 -3.50 12.77 -0.25
CA GLU A 201 -4.40 12.55 -1.38
C GLU A 201 -5.38 11.40 -1.10
N PRO A 202 -6.66 11.51 -1.51
CA PRO A 202 -7.72 10.57 -1.15
C PRO A 202 -7.71 9.31 -2.02
N PHE A 203 -6.54 8.73 -2.28
CA PHE A 203 -6.41 7.54 -3.13
C PHE A 203 -5.66 6.42 -2.42
N ASP A 204 -6.01 5.19 -2.77
CA ASP A 204 -5.25 3.98 -2.48
C ASP A 204 -4.95 3.22 -3.78
N LEU A 205 -4.16 2.16 -3.67
CA LEU A 205 -3.73 1.34 -4.79
C LEU A 205 -4.10 -0.12 -4.59
N ARG A 206 -4.71 -0.71 -5.62
CA ARG A 206 -4.92 -2.15 -5.68
C ARG A 206 -4.11 -2.78 -6.79
N LEU A 207 -3.37 -3.82 -6.42
CA LEU A 207 -2.64 -4.63 -7.37
C LEU A 207 -3.52 -5.79 -7.85
N GLY A 208 -3.42 -6.10 -9.12
CA GLY A 208 -3.93 -7.31 -9.71
C GLY A 208 -3.09 -7.70 -10.92
N GLU A 209 -3.50 -8.75 -11.60
CA GLU A 209 -2.88 -9.18 -12.85
C GLU A 209 -3.68 -8.64 -14.04
N LEU A 210 -2.99 -8.50 -15.17
CA LEU A 210 -3.67 -8.28 -16.45
C LEU A 210 -4.40 -9.57 -16.89
N PRO A 211 -5.50 -9.47 -17.65
CA PRO A 211 -6.10 -10.63 -18.30
C PRO A 211 -5.05 -11.35 -19.16
N GLY A 212 -4.87 -12.66 -18.94
CA GLY A 212 -3.80 -13.44 -19.56
C GLY A 212 -2.48 -13.51 -18.77
N GLY A 213 -2.44 -12.89 -17.59
CA GLY A 213 -1.30 -12.88 -16.69
C GLY A 213 -0.23 -11.83 -17.06
N GLY A 214 0.84 -11.82 -16.26
CA GLY A 214 2.08 -11.16 -16.65
C GLY A 214 2.42 -9.87 -15.91
N ALA A 215 2.48 -8.74 -16.62
CA ALA A 215 2.81 -7.46 -16.01
C ALA A 215 1.73 -7.08 -14.98
N PRO A 216 2.09 -6.59 -13.78
CA PRO A 216 1.09 -6.20 -12.81
C PRO A 216 0.28 -5.01 -13.31
N ARG A 217 -0.98 -5.03 -12.94
CA ARG A 217 -1.91 -3.93 -13.06
C ARG A 217 -2.09 -3.30 -11.69
N ALA A 218 -1.95 -1.99 -11.60
CA ALA A 218 -2.29 -1.22 -10.41
C ALA A 218 -3.48 -0.33 -10.73
N ILE A 219 -4.56 -0.46 -9.98
CA ILE A 219 -5.78 0.35 -10.12
C ILE A 219 -5.76 1.37 -8.97
N GLU A 220 -5.83 2.65 -9.33
CA GLU A 220 -6.03 3.71 -8.35
C GLU A 220 -7.50 3.79 -7.98
N ILE A 221 -7.79 3.75 -6.68
CA ILE A 221 -9.14 3.75 -6.14
C ILE A 221 -9.24 4.90 -5.17
N ALA A 222 -10.33 5.63 -5.23
CA ALA A 222 -10.55 6.71 -4.30
C ALA A 222 -11.05 6.20 -2.94
N ARG A 223 -10.66 6.94 -1.93
CA ARG A 223 -11.09 6.78 -0.54
C ARG A 223 -12.19 7.79 -0.29
N ASP A 224 -13.31 7.32 0.24
CA ASP A 224 -14.45 8.19 0.51
C ASP A 224 -14.18 9.08 1.74
N ASP A 225 -13.26 8.68 2.63
CA ASP A 225 -12.73 9.50 3.71
C ASP A 225 -11.21 9.36 3.88
N ILE A 226 -10.52 10.46 4.22
CA ILE A 226 -9.22 10.39 4.87
C ILE A 226 -9.51 9.97 6.31
N GLU A 227 -9.72 8.68 6.53
CA GLU A 227 -9.87 8.15 7.89
C GLU A 227 -8.62 8.47 8.70
N LEU A 228 -8.74 9.49 9.55
CA LEU A 228 -8.06 9.47 10.85
C LEU A 228 -8.40 8.10 11.46
N LEU A 229 -7.41 7.41 12.03
CA LEU A 229 -7.66 6.16 12.75
C LEU A 229 -8.89 6.39 13.65
N PRO A 230 -9.97 5.61 13.50
CA PRO A 230 -11.18 5.86 14.27
C PRO A 230 -10.84 5.85 15.76
N ALA A 231 -11.52 6.67 16.55
CA ALA A 231 -11.44 6.54 17.99
C ALA A 231 -11.72 5.08 18.34
N LEU A 232 -10.88 4.47 19.19
CA LEU A 232 -11.10 3.09 19.58
C LEU A 232 -12.53 2.94 20.14
N PRO A 233 -13.25 1.88 19.75
CA PRO A 233 -14.59 1.58 20.28
C PRO A 233 -14.61 1.55 21.81
N PRO A 234 -15.80 1.60 22.46
CA PRO A 234 -15.89 1.58 23.91
C PRO A 234 -15.14 0.39 24.50
N PHE A 235 -14.06 0.71 25.22
CA PHE A 235 -13.23 -0.19 26.00
C PHE A 235 -13.19 0.39 27.41
N ALA A 236 -13.66 -0.38 28.39
CA ALA A 236 -13.68 0.01 29.80
C ALA A 236 -12.30 -0.22 30.44
N GLY A 237 -11.30 0.54 29.98
CA GLY A 237 -9.93 0.47 30.47
C GLY A 237 -9.06 1.57 29.88
N GLU A 238 -7.77 1.48 30.15
CA GLU A 238 -6.78 2.42 29.65
C GLU A 238 -6.19 1.92 28.31
N VAL A 239 -6.19 2.78 27.29
CA VAL A 239 -5.54 2.49 26.02
C VAL A 239 -4.14 3.09 26.05
N LEU A 240 -3.13 2.25 25.83
CA LEU A 240 -1.72 2.62 25.87
C LEU A 240 -1.04 2.40 24.50
N PRO A 241 0.01 3.18 24.18
CA PRO A 241 0.77 2.97 22.96
C PRO A 241 1.59 1.67 23.03
N TRP A 242 1.80 1.01 21.90
CA TRP A 242 2.55 -0.25 21.83
C TRP A 242 4.01 -0.17 22.27
N ASP A 243 4.64 0.99 22.14
CA ASP A 243 6.02 1.18 22.59
C ASP A 243 6.13 1.02 24.13
N GLU A 244 5.01 1.15 24.86
CA GLU A 244 4.90 0.89 26.32
C GLU A 244 4.46 -0.54 26.65
N CYS A 245 4.29 -1.43 25.66
CA CYS A 245 3.90 -2.82 25.89
C CYS A 245 4.93 -3.51 26.82
N PRO A 246 4.47 -4.16 27.90
CA PRO A 246 5.34 -4.65 28.97
C PRO A 246 6.12 -5.93 28.62
N ASP A 247 5.91 -6.50 27.43
CA ASP A 247 6.49 -7.78 27.04
C ASP A 247 7.08 -7.74 25.63
N ASP A 248 8.41 -7.83 25.55
CA ASP A 248 9.17 -7.83 24.30
C ASP A 248 8.81 -9.02 23.39
N ALA A 249 8.57 -10.19 23.97
CA ALA A 249 8.23 -11.39 23.21
C ALA A 249 6.86 -11.26 22.54
N VAL A 250 5.97 -10.45 23.12
CA VAL A 250 4.69 -10.07 22.50
C VAL A 250 4.89 -9.01 21.42
N ARG A 251 5.76 -8.01 21.66
CA ARG A 251 6.04 -6.93 20.68
C ARG A 251 6.57 -7.45 19.35
N ASP A 252 7.31 -8.55 19.38
CA ASP A 252 7.89 -9.18 18.20
C ASP A 252 6.93 -10.14 17.47
N ARG A 253 5.71 -10.35 17.96
CA ARG A 253 4.72 -11.22 17.31
C ARG A 253 4.13 -10.55 16.07
N GLU A 254 4.31 -11.18 14.91
CA GLU A 254 3.89 -10.64 13.61
C GLU A 254 2.38 -10.37 13.52
N LEU A 255 1.55 -11.18 14.18
CA LEU A 255 0.09 -11.13 14.07
C LEU A 255 -0.61 -10.24 15.11
N ALA A 256 0.08 -9.84 16.17
CA ALA A 256 -0.56 -9.15 17.30
C ALA A 256 -1.13 -7.79 16.86
N CYS A 257 -2.40 -7.48 17.02
CA CYS A 257 -2.94 -6.13 16.78
C CYS A 257 -2.93 -5.29 18.06
N GLY A 258 -3.03 -5.96 19.20
CA GLY A 258 -2.89 -5.37 20.51
C GLY A 258 -2.62 -6.43 21.57
N LEU A 259 -2.36 -5.97 22.79
CA LEU A 259 -2.17 -6.79 23.96
C LEU A 259 -3.15 -6.28 25.00
N LEU A 260 -4.10 -7.13 25.36
CA LEU A 260 -5.00 -6.89 26.46
C LEU A 260 -4.35 -7.43 27.73
N VAL A 261 -4.13 -6.57 28.71
CA VAL A 261 -3.64 -6.93 30.05
C VAL A 261 -4.77 -6.74 31.06
N PHE A 262 -5.06 -7.81 31.78
CA PHE A 262 -6.04 -7.88 32.85
C PHE A 262 -5.31 -7.75 34.19
N GLY A 263 -5.37 -6.55 34.78
CA GLY A 263 -4.71 -6.24 36.04
C GLY A 263 -5.36 -6.95 37.22
N SER A 264 -4.55 -7.33 38.20
CA SER A 264 -5.02 -7.98 39.44
C SER A 264 -5.89 -7.07 40.31
N ASP A 265 -5.82 -5.76 40.09
CA ASP A 265 -6.64 -4.74 40.76
C ASP A 265 -7.95 -4.43 40.02
N GLY A 266 -8.25 -5.20 38.96
CA GLY A 266 -9.43 -5.00 38.13
C GLY A 266 -9.29 -3.90 37.09
N ARG A 267 -8.12 -3.25 36.96
CA ARG A 267 -7.86 -2.32 35.86
C ARG A 267 -7.42 -3.07 34.61
N HIS A 268 -7.98 -2.69 33.47
CA HIS A 268 -7.65 -3.27 32.17
C HIS A 268 -6.83 -2.29 31.35
N ARG A 269 -5.80 -2.79 30.68
CA ARG A 269 -4.95 -2.01 29.79
C ARG A 269 -4.94 -2.66 28.41
N LEU A 270 -5.17 -1.86 27.38
CA LEU A 270 -5.08 -2.30 25.99
C LEU A 270 -3.91 -1.56 25.33
N TYR A 271 -2.82 -2.28 25.10
CA TYR A 271 -1.70 -1.77 24.31
C TYR A 271 -2.02 -1.99 22.83
N VAL A 272 -2.10 -0.92 22.05
CA VAL A 272 -2.48 -1.01 20.63
C VAL A 272 -1.27 -0.79 19.76
N ASP A 273 -0.95 -1.77 18.91
CA ASP A 273 0.08 -1.56 17.90
C ASP A 273 -0.44 -0.76 16.72
N GLN A 274 -0.19 0.54 16.78
CA GLN A 274 -0.45 1.45 15.67
C GLN A 274 0.34 1.09 14.40
N ARG A 275 1.36 0.23 14.53
CA ARG A 275 2.14 -0.39 13.45
C ARG A 275 1.60 -1.69 12.92
N ALA A 276 0.66 -2.32 13.63
CA ALA A 276 -0.03 -3.48 13.11
C ALA A 276 -0.85 -3.08 11.89
N ARG A 277 -0.72 -3.92 10.88
CA ARG A 277 -1.48 -3.86 9.65
C ARG A 277 -2.88 -4.46 9.90
N CYS A 278 -3.70 -3.77 10.70
CA CYS A 278 -4.98 -4.31 11.12
C CYS A 278 -6.10 -3.26 11.22
N ASP A 279 -7.32 -3.76 11.22
CA ASP A 279 -8.51 -2.97 11.46
C ASP A 279 -8.68 -2.69 12.96
N HIS A 280 -8.23 -1.50 13.38
CA HIS A 280 -8.40 -1.01 14.76
C HIS A 280 -9.85 -0.62 15.10
N SER A 281 -10.74 -0.48 14.10
CA SER A 281 -12.12 -0.03 14.33
C SER A 281 -12.93 -0.99 15.18
N ARG A 282 -12.48 -2.23 15.35
CA ARG A 282 -13.11 -3.24 16.22
C ARG A 282 -12.25 -3.67 17.41
N LEU A 283 -11.00 -3.22 17.49
CA LEU A 283 -10.04 -3.74 18.46
C LEU A 283 -10.50 -3.50 19.91
N GLY A 284 -11.02 -2.30 20.20
CA GLY A 284 -11.56 -1.97 21.53
C GLY A 284 -12.78 -2.82 21.92
N ALA A 285 -13.71 -3.04 20.98
CA ALA A 285 -14.89 -3.87 21.21
C ALA A 285 -14.49 -5.34 21.44
N ASN A 286 -13.58 -5.87 20.62
CA ASN A 286 -13.06 -7.22 20.79
C ASN A 286 -12.39 -7.37 22.17
N ALA A 287 -11.57 -6.39 22.58
CA ALA A 287 -10.95 -6.38 23.91
C ALA A 287 -11.99 -6.41 25.04
N GLN A 288 -13.07 -5.63 24.89
CA GLN A 288 -14.18 -5.62 25.85
C GLN A 288 -14.89 -6.97 25.92
N ASP A 289 -15.12 -7.63 24.79
CA ASP A 289 -15.75 -8.95 24.74
C ASP A 289 -14.90 -10.02 25.46
N PHE A 290 -13.58 -9.91 25.43
CA PHE A 290 -12.68 -10.77 26.20
C PHE A 290 -12.80 -10.52 27.72
N ILE A 291 -12.83 -9.25 28.13
CA ILE A 291 -13.05 -8.88 29.54
C ILE A 291 -14.39 -9.42 30.03
N ASN A 292 -15.46 -9.21 29.26
CA ASN A 292 -16.81 -9.67 29.62
C ASN A 292 -16.84 -11.18 29.79
N ARG A 293 -16.24 -11.95 28.88
CA ARG A 293 -16.15 -13.41 28.98
C ARG A 293 -15.41 -13.88 30.23
N VAL A 294 -14.32 -13.21 30.63
CA VAL A 294 -13.61 -13.54 31.88
C VAL A 294 -14.50 -13.31 33.09
N TYR A 295 -15.24 -12.19 33.14
CA TYR A 295 -16.16 -11.91 34.24
C TYR A 295 -17.35 -12.87 34.28
N GLU A 296 -17.93 -13.22 33.12
CA GLU A 296 -19.06 -14.14 33.02
C GLU A 296 -18.67 -15.58 33.40
N ASN A 297 -17.52 -16.06 32.93
CA ASN A 297 -17.06 -17.42 33.18
C ASN A 297 -16.32 -17.58 34.51
N GLY A 298 -15.93 -16.48 35.16
CA GLY A 298 -15.10 -16.48 36.37
C GLY A 298 -13.72 -17.12 36.17
N SER A 299 -13.26 -17.29 34.93
CA SER A 299 -12.02 -17.99 34.59
C SER A 299 -11.43 -17.48 33.27
N PHE A 300 -10.13 -17.70 33.11
CA PHE A 300 -9.40 -17.42 31.88
C PHE A 300 -9.33 -18.68 31.01
N ASP A 301 -9.62 -18.56 29.72
CA ASP A 301 -9.42 -19.66 28.76
C ASP A 301 -7.94 -19.84 28.35
N ASN A 302 -7.67 -20.80 27.46
CA ASN A 302 -6.32 -21.14 26.99
C ASN A 302 -5.65 -20.02 26.18
N GLY A 303 -6.41 -19.06 25.67
CA GLY A 303 -5.88 -17.89 24.95
C GLY A 303 -5.22 -16.86 25.86
N TRP A 304 -5.30 -17.04 27.18
CA TRP A 304 -4.68 -16.15 28.16
C TRP A 304 -3.34 -16.69 28.67
N GLY A 305 -2.31 -15.86 28.54
CA GLY A 305 -0.98 -16.07 29.14
C GLY A 305 -0.75 -15.20 30.37
N SER A 306 0.52 -15.05 30.75
CA SER A 306 0.94 -14.14 31.80
C SER A 306 2.21 -13.42 31.36
N ILE A 307 2.24 -12.10 31.55
CA ILE A 307 3.46 -11.31 31.32
C ILE A 307 4.40 -11.41 32.53
N LYS A 308 5.63 -10.89 32.40
CA LYS A 308 6.66 -10.93 33.46
C LYS A 308 6.22 -10.35 34.81
N THR A 309 5.22 -9.47 34.85
CA THR A 309 4.65 -8.91 36.09
C THR A 309 3.69 -9.85 36.81
N GLY A 310 3.38 -11.01 36.24
CA GLY A 310 2.39 -11.98 36.75
C GLY A 310 0.94 -11.65 36.36
N GLU A 311 0.70 -10.53 35.68
CA GLU A 311 -0.62 -10.15 35.20
C GLU A 311 -1.06 -11.04 34.02
N ARG A 312 -2.36 -11.29 33.94
CA ARG A 312 -2.93 -12.10 32.84
C ARG A 312 -3.00 -11.24 31.59
N CYS A 313 -2.65 -11.82 30.45
CA CYS A 313 -2.70 -11.09 29.18
C CYS A 313 -3.18 -11.98 28.04
N THR A 314 -3.70 -11.36 26.98
CA THR A 314 -3.97 -12.06 25.73
C THR A 314 -3.65 -11.17 24.53
N ILE A 315 -3.11 -11.78 23.47
CA ILE A 315 -2.85 -11.10 22.21
C ILE A 315 -4.15 -11.01 21.44
N LEU A 316 -4.52 -9.79 21.08
CA LEU A 316 -5.65 -9.53 20.22
C LEU A 316 -5.15 -9.44 18.79
N SER A 317 -5.79 -10.15 17.86
CA SER A 317 -5.54 -10.00 16.42
C SER A 317 -6.85 -9.71 15.72
N SER A 318 -6.86 -8.84 14.71
CA SER A 318 -8.07 -8.63 13.91
C SER A 318 -8.34 -9.89 13.10
N ARG A 319 -9.62 -10.26 12.93
CA ARG A 319 -10.02 -11.40 12.08
C ARG A 319 -9.35 -11.36 10.70
N ARG A 320 -9.12 -10.15 10.18
CA ARG A 320 -8.48 -9.94 8.89
C ARG A 320 -7.02 -10.35 8.86
N VAL A 321 -6.22 -9.93 9.85
CA VAL A 321 -4.80 -10.32 9.94
C VAL A 321 -4.66 -11.84 9.96
N LEU A 322 -5.62 -12.52 10.58
CA LEU A 322 -5.62 -13.97 10.72
C LEU A 322 -5.99 -14.67 9.41
N ALA A 323 -7.06 -14.19 8.76
CA ALA A 323 -7.46 -14.70 7.45
C ALA A 323 -6.35 -14.52 6.39
N ASP A 324 -5.67 -13.37 6.37
CA ASP A 324 -4.56 -13.10 5.44
C ASP A 324 -3.34 -14.00 5.70
N ASN A 325 -3.24 -14.61 6.88
CA ASN A 325 -2.22 -15.59 7.24
C ASN A 325 -2.75 -17.04 7.21
N GLY A 326 -3.92 -17.27 6.61
CA GLY A 326 -4.51 -18.61 6.45
C GLY A 326 -5.01 -19.22 7.76
N ILE A 327 -5.32 -18.40 8.76
CA ILE A 327 -5.79 -18.85 10.06
C ILE A 327 -7.29 -18.58 10.21
N GLU A 328 -8.08 -19.66 10.23
CA GLU A 328 -9.52 -19.58 10.47
C GLU A 328 -9.83 -19.54 11.96
N VAL A 329 -10.56 -18.50 12.37
CA VAL A 329 -11.09 -18.34 13.72
C VAL A 329 -12.59 -18.10 13.65
N ALA A 330 -13.35 -18.87 14.44
CA ALA A 330 -14.81 -18.83 14.43
C ALA A 330 -15.36 -17.43 14.79
N ASP A 331 -14.73 -16.73 15.75
CA ASP A 331 -15.18 -15.43 16.25
C ASP A 331 -14.00 -14.56 16.73
N GLY A 332 -13.30 -13.86 15.81
CA GLY A 332 -12.28 -12.85 16.18
C GLY A 332 -11.29 -13.38 17.21
N GLY A 333 -10.63 -14.49 16.88
CA GLY A 333 -9.98 -15.35 17.86
C GLY A 333 -8.78 -14.72 18.56
N THR A 334 -8.64 -15.08 19.83
CA THR A 334 -7.33 -15.17 20.48
C THR A 334 -6.56 -16.34 19.88
N PHE A 335 -5.25 -16.18 19.77
CA PHE A 335 -4.36 -17.32 19.56
C PHE A 335 -3.92 -17.80 20.92
N ASP A 336 -3.80 -19.11 21.07
CA ASP A 336 -3.08 -19.68 22.20
C ASP A 336 -1.73 -18.97 22.27
N MET A 337 -1.53 -18.25 23.37
CA MET A 337 -0.21 -17.73 23.71
C MET A 337 0.67 -18.96 23.87
N PRO A 338 1.71 -19.16 23.03
CA PRO A 338 2.71 -20.15 23.37
C PRO A 338 3.22 -19.77 24.76
N SER A 339 3.37 -20.76 25.62
CA SER A 339 3.96 -20.59 26.95
C SER A 339 5.07 -19.55 26.89
N LEU A 340 4.89 -18.42 27.58
CA LEU A 340 5.91 -17.39 27.71
C LEU A 340 7.04 -17.84 28.65
N ASP A 341 6.94 -19.04 29.21
CA ASP A 341 7.98 -19.70 29.99
C ASP A 341 9.04 -20.28 29.02
N GLY A 342 9.84 -19.39 28.43
CA GLY A 342 11.12 -19.66 27.80
C GLY A 342 12.27 -19.28 28.72
#